data_AF-A0A1V4VET0-F1
#
_entry.id   AF-A0A1V4VET0-F1
#
_cell.length_a   1.000
_cell.length_b   1.000
_cell.length_c   1.000
_cell.angle_alpha   90.00
_cell.angle_beta   90.00
_cell.angle_gamma   90.00
#
_symmetry.space_group_name_H-M   'P 1'
#
loop_
_entity.id
_entity.type
_entity.pdbx_description
1 polymer ?
#
loop_
_entity_poly.entity_id
_entity_poly.type
_entity_poly.pdbx_seq_one_letter_code
_entity_poly.pdbx_strand_id
1 'polypeptide(L)' 'MMINARVAKVVYLHCYPDQTALEFLEQAGIEVVRVEEKEP' A
#
# COMPACT_ATOMS: atom_id res chain seq x y z
N MET A 1 12.28 0.56 -4.80
CA MET A 1 11.35 1.49 -4.12
C MET A 1 10.15 1.72 -5.00
N MET A 2 8.92 1.54 -4.48
CA MET A 2 7.66 1.62 -5.25
C MET A 2 7.43 3.00 -5.88
N ILE A 3 7.76 4.07 -5.14
CA ILE A 3 7.64 5.47 -5.58
C ILE A 3 8.52 5.74 -6.80
N ASN A 4 9.83 5.46 -6.71
CA ASN A 4 10.75 5.68 -7.83
C ASN A 4 10.44 4.80 -9.06
N ALA A 5 9.80 3.65 -8.82
CA ALA A 5 9.34 2.76 -9.88
C ALA A 5 8.02 3.21 -10.52
N ARG A 6 7.40 4.30 -10.06
CA ARG A 6 6.11 4.82 -10.54
C ARG A 6 5.00 3.76 -10.47
N VAL A 7 4.99 2.97 -9.40
CA VAL A 7 3.90 2.04 -9.12
C VAL A 7 2.62 2.85 -8.95
N ALA A 8 1.55 2.46 -9.65
CA ALA A 8 0.27 3.14 -9.55
C ALA A 8 -0.61 2.64 -8.40
N LYS A 9 -0.46 1.35 -8.03
CA LYS A 9 -1.30 0.69 -7.04
C LYS A 9 -0.55 -0.38 -6.26
N VAL A 10 -0.78 -0.43 -4.95
CA VAL A 10 -0.28 -1.45 -4.02
C VAL A 10 -1.47 -2.10 -3.34
N VAL A 11 -1.54 -3.43 -3.40
CA VAL A 11 -2.58 -4.23 -2.73
C VAL A 11 -1.89 -5.16 -1.74
N TYR A 12 -2.33 -5.18 -0.49
CA TYR A 12 -1.68 -5.96 0.57
C TYR A 12 -2.68 -6.63 1.51
N LEU A 13 -2.33 -7.82 2.02
CA LEU A 13 -3.21 -8.67 2.84
C LEU A 13 -2.95 -8.54 4.34
N HIS A 14 -1.68 -8.51 4.76
CA HIS A 14 -1.29 -8.55 6.18
C HIS A 14 -0.77 -7.20 6.69
N CYS A 15 0.15 -7.20 7.66
CA CYS A 15 0.82 -6.00 8.13
C CYS A 15 1.86 -5.52 7.09
N TYR A 16 1.44 -4.60 6.23
CA TYR A 16 2.32 -3.92 5.29
C TYR A 16 1.84 -2.49 5.04
N PRO A 17 2.76 -1.55 4.78
CA PRO A 17 3.89 -1.21 5.62
C PRO A 17 3.43 -0.40 6.86
N ASP A 18 4.35 0.09 7.69
CA ASP A 18 4.01 0.94 8.84
C ASP A 18 3.23 2.21 8.40
N GLN A 19 2.58 2.87 9.36
CA GLN A 19 1.73 4.04 9.09
C GLN A 19 2.45 5.14 8.28
N THR A 20 3.73 5.38 8.56
CA THR A 20 4.52 6.41 7.85
C THR A 20 4.78 6.00 6.41
N ALA A 21 5.05 4.73 6.15
CA ALA A 21 5.22 4.23 4.79
C ALA A 21 3.91 4.26 3.98
N LEU A 22 2.74 4.03 4.60
CA LEU A 22 1.44 4.22 3.95
C LEU A 22 1.24 5.68 3.53
N GLU A 23 1.55 6.62 4.41
CA GLU A 23 1.47 8.06 4.14
C GLU A 23 2.39 8.47 2.98
N PHE A 24 3.61 7.93 2.90
CA PHE A 24 4.50 8.21 1.78
C PHE A 24 3.99 7.67 0.45
N LEU A 25 3.34 6.51 0.44
CA LEU A 25 2.73 5.96 -0.77
C LEU A 25 1.54 6.84 -1.23
N GLU A 26 0.70 7.26 -0.29
CA GLU A 26 -0.44 8.14 -0.58
C GLU A 26 0.02 9.51 -1.10
N GLN A 27 1.00 10.14 -0.44
CA GLN A 27 1.59 11.41 -0.88
C GLN A 27 2.24 11.32 -2.27
N ALA A 28 2.75 10.15 -2.64
CA ALA A 28 3.30 9.88 -3.96
C ALA A 28 2.21 9.61 -5.04
N GLY A 29 0.93 9.64 -4.66
CA GLY A 29 -0.20 9.38 -5.57
C GLY A 29 -0.41 7.90 -5.88
N ILE A 30 0.11 7.01 -5.04
CA ILE A 30 -0.03 5.56 -5.20
C ILE A 30 -1.30 5.11 -4.48
N GLU A 31 -2.19 4.42 -5.20
CA GLU A 31 -3.38 3.85 -4.60
C GLU A 31 -2.98 2.68 -3.68
N VAL A 32 -3.33 2.73 -2.40
CA VAL A 32 -3.05 1.65 -1.46
C VAL A 32 -4.35 0.99 -1.02
N VAL A 33 -4.46 -0.33 -1.20
CA VAL A 33 -5.64 -1.12 -0.82
C VAL A 33 -5.25 -2.22 0.14
N ARG A 34 -5.85 -2.21 1.33
CA ARG A 34 -5.79 -3.33 2.26
C ARG A 34 -6.89 -4.34 1.93
N VAL A 35 -6.50 -5.61 1.81
CA VAL A 35 -7.42 -6.73 1.67
C VAL A 35 -7.62 -7.33 3.05
N GLU A 36 -8.87 -7.52 3.45
CA GLU A 36 -9.23 -8.30 4.63
C GLU A 36 -9.38 -9.76 4.22
N GLU A 37 -8.80 -10.69 4.98
CA GLU A 37 -9.08 -12.11 4.79
C GLU A 37 -10.57 -12.33 5.05
N LYS A 38 -11.30 -12.81 4.04
CA LYS A 38 -12.65 -13.32 4.27
C LYS A 38 -12.53 -14.54 5.16
N GLU A 39 -13.10 -14.47 6.36
CA GLU A 39 -13.27 -15.65 7.20
C GLU A 39 -14.02 -16.73 6.39
N PRO A 40 -13.57 -18.00 6.45
CA PRO A 40 -14.06 -19.10 5.62
C PRO A 40 -15.49 -19.53 5.97
#